data_AF-A0A527WGL0-F1
#
_entry.id   AF-A0A527WGL0-F1
#
_cell.length_a   1.000
_cell.length_b   1.000
_cell.length_c   1.000
_cell.angle_alpha   90.00
_cell.angle_beta   90.00
_cell.angle_gamma   90.00
#
_symmetry.space_group_name_H-M   'P 1'
#
loop_
_entity.id
_entity.type
_entity.pdbx_description
1 polymer ?
#
loop_
_entity_poly.entity_id
_entity_poly.type
_entity_poly.pdbx_seq_one_letter_code
_entity_poly.pdbx_strand_id
1 'polypeptide(L)'
;VNNPAWVRAIQDVIDALPSEPADQINADPNTTAFQQFLAGTGSMIPWWGDVGSNVKTNDSSVIGDVTGFSILPGSDDVYNSKTGKWDKLASGPNYAPNCAYLGWGVYVMARVDKDEKKKKAAWSAAAHLGGKDLSIWTAMYPSGFQPYRNSHFNIPEWVAAGYDEAFITSYLKSEGDSYNHPNAAIEPRIPGIFQYYSAAEDILANTFAGKMKAQEGADAIAAAWEKLTDQIGRENQIKLYKASLGM
;
A
#
# COMPACT_ATOMS: atom_id res chain seq x y z
N VAL A 1 15.06 7.23 -8.45
CA VAL A 1 13.95 6.39 -8.99
C VAL A 1 13.91 6.40 -10.52
N ASN A 2 15.08 6.24 -11.16
CA ASN A 2 15.23 6.31 -12.62
C ASN A 2 16.29 5.33 -13.15
N ASN A 3 16.57 4.28 -12.38
CA ASN A 3 17.42 3.18 -12.85
C ASN A 3 16.58 2.23 -13.75
N PRO A 4 17.22 1.27 -14.45
CA PRO A 4 16.51 0.35 -15.34
C PRO A 4 15.34 -0.41 -14.71
N ALA A 5 15.36 -0.68 -13.40
CA ALA A 5 14.26 -1.35 -12.71
C ALA A 5 13.00 -0.47 -12.63
N TRP A 6 13.16 0.80 -12.23
CA TRP A 6 12.05 1.75 -12.14
C TRP A 6 11.49 2.09 -13.53
N VAL A 7 12.37 2.22 -14.51
CA VAL A 7 11.98 2.49 -15.90
C VAL A 7 11.19 1.33 -16.49
N ARG A 8 11.63 0.08 -16.24
CA ARG A 8 10.85 -1.10 -16.62
C ARG A 8 9.51 -1.15 -15.90
N ALA A 9 9.44 -0.87 -14.60
CA ALA A 9 8.16 -0.87 -13.88
C ALA A 9 7.16 0.14 -14.46
N ILE A 10 7.62 1.34 -14.84
CA ILE A 10 6.76 2.32 -15.53
C ILE A 10 6.34 1.81 -16.92
N GLN A 11 7.26 1.17 -17.66
CA GLN A 11 6.97 0.61 -18.97
C GLN A 11 5.96 -0.56 -18.89
N ASP A 12 6.10 -1.44 -17.89
CA ASP A 12 5.19 -2.57 -17.68
C ASP A 12 3.74 -2.06 -17.44
N VAL A 13 3.57 -0.93 -16.73
CA VAL A 13 2.25 -0.29 -16.58
C VAL A 13 1.76 0.25 -17.93
N ILE A 14 2.59 0.98 -18.68
CA ILE A 14 2.22 1.49 -20.02
C ILE A 14 1.77 0.35 -20.95
N ASP A 15 2.48 -0.77 -20.92
CA ASP A 15 2.19 -1.95 -21.75
C ASP A 15 0.93 -2.68 -21.27
N ALA A 16 0.55 -2.55 -20.00
CA ALA A 16 -0.66 -3.12 -19.43
C ALA A 16 -1.92 -2.27 -19.70
N LEU A 17 -1.80 -0.94 -19.85
CA LEU A 17 -2.94 -0.02 -20.06
C LEU A 17 -3.96 -0.49 -21.13
N PRO A 18 -3.57 -1.05 -22.30
CA PRO A 18 -4.53 -1.54 -23.28
C PRO A 18 -5.38 -2.75 -22.82
N SER A 19 -4.96 -3.43 -21.75
CA SER A 19 -5.66 -4.57 -21.15
C SER A 19 -6.52 -4.16 -19.94
N GLU A 20 -6.39 -2.92 -19.49
CA GLU A 20 -7.18 -2.36 -18.40
C GLU A 20 -8.55 -1.82 -18.89
N PRO A 21 -9.52 -1.61 -17.99
CA PRO A 21 -10.72 -0.86 -18.34
C PRO A 21 -10.39 0.51 -18.96
N ALA A 22 -11.16 0.93 -19.97
CA ALA A 22 -10.83 2.10 -20.79
C ALA A 22 -10.75 3.43 -20.03
N ASP A 23 -11.32 3.51 -18.82
CA ASP A 23 -11.34 4.70 -17.98
C ASP A 23 -10.25 4.73 -16.90
N GLN A 24 -9.39 3.71 -16.77
CA GLN A 24 -8.46 3.57 -15.64
C GLN A 24 -7.51 4.75 -15.45
N ILE A 25 -7.04 5.36 -16.54
CA ILE A 25 -6.13 6.54 -16.44
C ILE A 25 -6.77 7.70 -15.66
N ASN A 26 -8.10 7.81 -15.66
CA ASN A 26 -8.84 8.86 -14.97
C ASN A 26 -9.68 8.34 -13.80
N ALA A 27 -9.65 7.03 -13.54
CA ALA A 27 -10.42 6.41 -12.48
C ALA A 27 -9.77 6.75 -11.13
N ASP A 28 -10.60 7.11 -10.16
CA ASP A 28 -10.15 7.23 -8.79
C ASP A 28 -10.17 5.87 -8.08
N PRO A 29 -9.55 5.76 -6.88
CA PRO A 29 -9.57 4.53 -6.10
C PRO A 29 -10.97 3.93 -5.87
N ASN A 30 -12.00 4.76 -5.73
CA ASN A 30 -13.36 4.28 -5.51
C ASN A 30 -13.95 3.63 -6.77
N THR A 31 -13.68 4.22 -7.92
CA THR A 31 -14.14 3.74 -9.22
C THR A 31 -13.54 2.37 -9.49
N THR A 32 -12.22 2.25 -9.46
CA THR A 32 -11.51 1.00 -9.79
C THR A 32 -11.85 -0.14 -8.82
N ALA A 33 -11.68 0.07 -7.52
CA ALA A 33 -11.84 -1.00 -6.55
C ALA A 33 -13.30 -1.31 -6.24
N PHE A 34 -14.10 -0.30 -5.89
CA PHE A 34 -15.40 -0.53 -5.28
C PHE A 34 -16.56 -0.49 -6.28
N GLN A 35 -16.46 0.26 -7.36
CA GLN A 35 -17.52 0.33 -8.39
C GLN A 35 -17.30 -0.68 -9.53
N GLN A 36 -16.05 -0.94 -9.90
CA GLN A 36 -15.72 -1.82 -11.01
C GLN A 36 -15.34 -3.23 -10.55
N PHE A 37 -14.27 -3.38 -9.76
CA PHE A 37 -13.78 -4.70 -9.38
C PHE A 37 -14.81 -5.48 -8.54
N LEU A 38 -15.35 -4.88 -7.49
CA LEU A 38 -16.42 -5.54 -6.70
C LEU A 38 -17.66 -5.88 -7.53
N ALA A 39 -17.97 -5.10 -8.56
CA ALA A 39 -19.06 -5.36 -9.50
C ALA A 39 -18.71 -6.41 -10.59
N GLY A 40 -17.53 -7.03 -10.50
CA GLY A 40 -17.11 -8.12 -11.40
C GLY A 40 -16.36 -7.68 -12.66
N THR A 41 -15.84 -6.44 -12.69
CA THR A 41 -15.00 -5.97 -13.79
C THR A 41 -13.52 -6.25 -13.51
N GLY A 42 -12.86 -6.94 -14.44
CA GLY A 42 -11.44 -7.32 -14.31
C GLY A 42 -11.24 -8.67 -13.61
N SER A 43 -10.12 -9.33 -13.90
CA SER A 43 -9.79 -10.64 -13.32
C SER A 43 -8.87 -10.55 -12.09
N MET A 44 -8.22 -9.42 -11.87
CA MET A 44 -7.28 -9.17 -10.77
C MET A 44 -7.18 -7.67 -10.48
N ILE A 45 -7.01 -7.31 -9.21
CA ILE A 45 -6.69 -5.96 -8.77
C ILE A 45 -5.53 -6.00 -7.76
N PRO A 46 -4.39 -5.33 -8.02
CA PRO A 46 -3.37 -5.09 -6.99
C PRO A 46 -3.81 -3.89 -6.13
N TRP A 47 -4.27 -4.15 -4.91
CA TRP A 47 -4.88 -3.13 -4.05
C TRP A 47 -4.46 -3.22 -2.58
N TRP A 48 -4.94 -2.28 -1.76
CA TRP A 48 -4.94 -2.40 -0.30
C TRP A 48 -5.85 -3.55 0.15
N GLY A 49 -5.59 -4.07 1.36
CA GLY A 49 -6.27 -5.25 1.89
C GLY A 49 -7.77 -5.03 2.15
N ASP A 50 -8.23 -3.78 2.20
CA ASP A 50 -9.64 -3.44 2.44
C ASP A 50 -10.59 -3.91 1.32
N VAL A 51 -10.10 -4.13 0.10
CA VAL A 51 -10.89 -4.84 -0.94
C VAL A 51 -11.25 -6.25 -0.46
N GLY A 52 -10.35 -6.94 0.23
CA GLY A 52 -10.58 -8.30 0.70
C GLY A 52 -11.71 -8.40 1.72
N SER A 53 -11.80 -7.48 2.69
CA SER A 53 -12.96 -7.44 3.59
C SER A 53 -14.23 -6.98 2.87
N ASN A 54 -14.14 -6.04 1.91
CA ASN A 54 -15.29 -5.52 1.17
C ASN A 54 -15.95 -6.53 0.22
N VAL A 55 -15.20 -7.49 -0.32
CA VAL A 55 -15.74 -8.55 -1.21
C VAL A 55 -16.93 -9.29 -0.59
N LYS A 56 -16.96 -9.48 0.74
CA LYS A 56 -18.06 -10.14 1.46
C LYS A 56 -18.98 -9.20 2.22
N THR A 57 -18.59 -7.94 2.43
CA THR A 57 -19.30 -7.00 3.31
C THR A 57 -19.93 -5.81 2.59
N ASN A 58 -19.67 -5.66 1.29
CA ASN A 58 -20.24 -4.61 0.46
C ASN A 58 -21.44 -5.15 -0.34
N ASP A 59 -22.61 -4.52 -0.17
CA ASP A 59 -23.86 -4.91 -0.83
C ASP A 59 -23.79 -4.86 -2.36
N SER A 60 -22.86 -4.09 -2.94
CA SER A 60 -22.66 -4.01 -4.39
C SER A 60 -21.71 -5.09 -4.93
N SER A 61 -21.10 -5.90 -4.06
CA SER A 61 -20.16 -6.93 -4.50
C SER A 61 -20.87 -8.14 -5.09
N VAL A 62 -20.44 -8.57 -6.27
CA VAL A 62 -20.92 -9.80 -6.95
C VAL A 62 -19.86 -10.89 -6.99
N ILE A 63 -18.67 -10.63 -6.43
CA ILE A 63 -17.50 -11.53 -6.50
C ILE A 63 -17.21 -12.23 -5.17
N GLY A 64 -18.08 -12.05 -4.17
CA GLY A 64 -17.98 -12.60 -2.81
C GLY A 64 -17.48 -14.04 -2.72
N ASP A 65 -17.98 -14.93 -3.58
CA ASP A 65 -17.73 -16.37 -3.52
C ASP A 65 -16.61 -16.86 -4.45
N VAL A 66 -16.06 -15.98 -5.29
CA VAL A 66 -15.12 -16.36 -6.36
C VAL A 66 -13.76 -15.67 -6.26
N THR A 67 -13.61 -14.68 -5.38
CA THR A 67 -12.34 -13.98 -5.17
C THR A 67 -11.34 -14.86 -4.40
N GLY A 68 -10.11 -14.94 -4.91
CA GLY A 68 -8.95 -15.47 -4.21
C GLY A 68 -7.98 -14.36 -3.78
N PHE A 69 -7.09 -14.68 -2.84
CA PHE A 69 -6.12 -13.73 -2.29
C PHE A 69 -4.69 -14.26 -2.41
N SER A 70 -3.76 -13.36 -2.72
CA SER A 70 -2.32 -13.64 -2.81
C SER A 70 -1.54 -12.37 -2.49
N ILE A 71 -0.26 -12.52 -2.16
CA ILE A 71 0.69 -11.41 -2.22
C ILE A 71 0.74 -10.85 -3.66
N LEU A 72 1.22 -9.61 -3.80
CA LEU A 72 1.38 -8.96 -5.11
C LEU A 72 2.18 -9.82 -6.10
N PRO A 73 1.87 -9.78 -7.41
CA PRO A 73 2.57 -10.56 -8.42
C PRO A 73 4.09 -10.37 -8.39
N GLY A 74 4.81 -11.46 -8.60
CA GLY A 74 6.27 -11.46 -8.70
C GLY A 74 6.76 -11.27 -10.13
N SER A 75 8.05 -11.02 -10.28
CA SER A 75 8.75 -10.96 -11.58
C SER A 75 9.65 -12.19 -11.76
N ASP A 76 9.76 -12.70 -12.98
CA ASP A 76 10.64 -13.84 -13.31
C ASP A 76 12.14 -13.51 -13.15
N ASP A 77 12.48 -12.22 -13.18
CA ASP A 77 13.83 -11.70 -13.01
C ASP A 77 13.85 -10.47 -12.08
N VAL A 78 15.03 -10.16 -11.56
CA VAL A 78 15.26 -9.05 -10.63
C VAL A 78 16.44 -8.21 -11.10
N TYR A 79 16.31 -6.88 -11.01
CA TYR A 79 17.40 -5.98 -11.30
C TYR A 79 18.38 -5.91 -10.13
N ASN A 80 19.62 -6.31 -10.38
CA ASN A 80 20.68 -6.26 -9.41
C ASN A 80 21.39 -4.91 -9.47
N SER A 81 21.08 -4.04 -8.50
CA SER A 81 21.64 -2.68 -8.43
C SER A 81 23.16 -2.64 -8.24
N LYS A 82 23.79 -3.72 -7.77
CA LYS A 82 25.25 -3.81 -7.59
C LYS A 82 25.97 -4.13 -8.90
N THR A 83 25.39 -5.00 -9.74
CA THR A 83 26.00 -5.44 -11.00
C THR A 83 25.47 -4.67 -12.21
N GLY A 84 24.33 -3.98 -12.06
CA GLY A 84 23.65 -3.28 -13.14
C GLY A 84 22.98 -4.21 -14.15
N LYS A 85 22.64 -5.45 -13.76
CA LYS A 85 22.12 -6.50 -14.65
C LYS A 85 20.80 -7.07 -14.14
N TRP A 86 20.02 -7.64 -15.04
CA TRP A 86 18.87 -8.46 -14.72
C TRP A 86 19.32 -9.90 -14.47
N ASP A 87 18.96 -10.44 -13.32
CA ASP A 87 19.28 -11.80 -12.90
C ASP A 87 17.98 -12.61 -12.79
N LYS A 88 17.98 -13.84 -13.33
CA LYS A 88 16.92 -14.82 -13.07
C LYS A 88 17.28 -15.63 -11.83
N LEU A 89 16.44 -15.57 -10.80
CA LEU A 89 16.70 -16.30 -9.56
C LEU A 89 16.34 -17.78 -9.72
N ALA A 90 17.19 -18.68 -9.21
CA ALA A 90 16.90 -20.11 -9.20
C ALA A 90 15.67 -20.46 -8.35
N SER A 91 15.35 -19.64 -7.35
CA SER A 91 14.17 -19.74 -6.51
C SER A 91 12.92 -19.06 -7.09
N GLY A 92 13.00 -18.55 -8.33
CA GLY A 92 12.01 -17.65 -8.91
C GLY A 92 10.57 -18.18 -8.88
N PRO A 93 9.57 -17.28 -8.98
CA PRO A 93 9.71 -15.83 -9.26
C PRO A 93 10.14 -14.98 -8.05
N ASN A 94 10.62 -13.76 -8.30
CA ASN A 94 11.00 -12.79 -7.28
C ASN A 94 9.80 -11.92 -6.86
N TYR A 95 9.45 -11.98 -5.58
CA TYR A 95 8.39 -11.16 -4.99
C TYR A 95 8.98 -10.03 -4.16
N ALA A 96 8.32 -8.87 -4.21
CA ALA A 96 8.61 -7.70 -3.37
C ALA A 96 7.30 -6.97 -3.06
N PRO A 97 6.39 -7.57 -2.26
CA PRO A 97 5.10 -6.98 -1.99
C PRO A 97 5.27 -5.62 -1.29
N ASN A 98 4.55 -4.62 -1.77
CA ASN A 98 4.48 -3.31 -1.14
C ASN A 98 3.67 -3.40 0.17
N CYS A 99 4.30 -3.06 1.29
CA CYS A 99 3.62 -2.90 2.57
C CYS A 99 2.97 -1.51 2.64
N ALA A 100 2.04 -1.25 1.73
CA ALA A 100 1.25 -0.04 1.76
C ALA A 100 0.19 -0.14 2.86
N TYR A 101 0.01 0.97 3.57
CA TYR A 101 -1.22 1.26 4.32
C TYR A 101 -1.56 0.26 5.45
N LEU A 102 -0.57 -0.08 6.30
CA LEU A 102 -0.70 -0.98 7.48
C LEU A 102 -1.58 -0.45 8.62
N GLY A 103 -2.70 0.21 8.30
CA GLY A 103 -3.65 0.80 9.24
C GLY A 103 -3.49 2.31 9.42
N TRP A 104 -4.44 2.90 10.13
CA TRP A 104 -4.45 4.35 10.40
C TRP A 104 -3.86 4.66 11.78
N GLY A 105 -3.12 5.75 11.88
CA GLY A 105 -2.57 6.25 13.13
C GLY A 105 -3.45 7.30 13.80
N VAL A 106 -3.61 7.22 15.12
CA VAL A 106 -4.18 8.29 15.94
C VAL A 106 -3.05 9.10 16.56
N TYR A 107 -3.01 10.41 16.27
CA TYR A 107 -1.94 11.30 16.74
C TYR A 107 -2.45 12.27 17.81
N VAL A 108 -1.71 12.37 18.91
CA VAL A 108 -1.94 13.39 19.95
C VAL A 108 -0.97 14.54 19.74
N MET A 109 -1.52 15.72 19.48
CA MET A 109 -0.73 16.92 19.18
C MET A 109 -0.08 17.50 20.44
N ALA A 110 1.20 17.91 20.35
CA ALA A 110 1.99 18.48 21.46
C ALA A 110 1.35 19.71 22.15
N ARG A 111 0.35 20.36 21.53
CA ARG A 111 -0.44 21.42 22.16
C ARG A 111 -1.10 21.02 23.48
N VAL A 112 -1.32 19.72 23.73
CA VAL A 112 -1.92 19.24 24.98
C VAL A 112 -0.92 19.19 26.13
N ASP A 113 0.39 19.26 25.88
CA ASP A 113 1.42 19.03 26.90
C ASP A 113 1.46 20.08 28.02
N LYS A 114 0.90 21.27 27.77
CA LYS A 114 0.84 22.35 28.77
C LYS A 114 -0.33 22.20 29.77
N ASP A 115 -1.20 21.22 29.58
CA ASP A 115 -2.39 21.00 30.41
C ASP A 115 -2.58 19.51 30.66
N GLU A 116 -2.24 19.05 31.87
CA GLU A 116 -2.29 17.63 32.25
C GLU A 116 -3.68 17.02 32.10
N LYS A 117 -4.75 17.80 32.29
CA LYS A 117 -6.12 17.29 32.11
C LYS A 117 -6.40 17.05 30.63
N LYS A 118 -6.02 17.97 29.74
CA LYS A 118 -6.16 17.79 28.28
C LYS A 118 -5.27 16.67 27.77
N LYS A 119 -4.03 16.60 28.24
CA LYS A 119 -3.07 15.55 27.90
C LYS A 119 -3.62 14.18 28.23
N LYS A 120 -4.08 13.97 29.46
CA LYS A 120 -4.70 12.70 29.90
C LYS A 120 -5.93 12.36 29.07
N ALA A 121 -6.83 13.32 28.83
CA ALA A 121 -8.03 13.08 28.03
C ALA A 121 -7.70 12.68 26.58
N ALA A 122 -6.78 13.38 25.92
CA ALA A 122 -6.39 13.10 24.54
C ALA A 122 -5.73 11.72 24.39
N TRP A 123 -4.80 11.38 25.29
CA TRP A 123 -4.17 10.05 25.29
C TRP A 123 -5.15 8.93 25.65
N SER A 124 -6.10 9.18 26.55
CA SER A 124 -7.15 8.21 26.86
C SER A 124 -8.06 7.95 25.64
N ALA A 125 -8.40 8.99 24.89
CA ALA A 125 -9.19 8.83 23.66
C ALA A 125 -8.41 8.06 22.60
N ALA A 126 -7.13 8.39 22.39
CA ALA A 126 -6.27 7.66 21.45
C ALA A 126 -6.11 6.18 21.83
N ALA A 127 -5.90 5.89 23.12
CA ALA A 127 -5.81 4.52 23.62
C ALA A 127 -7.11 3.74 23.47
N HIS A 128 -8.27 4.40 23.65
CA HIS A 128 -9.57 3.77 23.41
C HIS A 128 -9.76 3.45 21.93
N LEU A 129 -9.57 4.43 21.03
CA LEU A 129 -9.73 4.26 19.58
C LEU A 129 -8.78 3.20 19.00
N GLY A 130 -7.54 3.14 19.51
CA GLY A 130 -6.56 2.14 19.11
C GLY A 130 -6.63 0.83 19.92
N GLY A 131 -7.60 0.68 20.82
CA GLY A 131 -7.74 -0.46 21.71
C GLY A 131 -8.15 -1.74 20.97
N LYS A 132 -7.96 -2.90 21.63
CA LYS A 132 -8.17 -4.24 21.03
C LYS A 132 -9.52 -4.35 20.30
N ASP A 133 -10.60 -4.00 20.99
CA ASP A 133 -11.96 -4.28 20.51
C ASP A 133 -12.31 -3.40 19.30
N LEU A 134 -11.98 -2.11 19.35
CA LEU A 134 -12.20 -1.22 18.21
C LEU A 134 -11.28 -1.56 17.04
N SER A 135 -10.03 -1.92 17.29
CA SER A 135 -9.07 -2.22 16.22
C SER A 135 -9.44 -3.46 15.41
N ILE A 136 -9.96 -4.51 16.07
CA ILE A 136 -10.39 -5.71 15.35
C ILE A 136 -11.74 -5.48 14.67
N TRP A 137 -12.65 -4.74 15.31
CA TRP A 137 -13.93 -4.38 14.71
C TRP A 137 -13.74 -3.58 13.41
N THR A 138 -12.86 -2.59 13.39
CA THR A 138 -12.57 -1.82 12.16
C THR A 138 -11.87 -2.65 11.08
N ALA A 139 -11.10 -3.67 11.45
CA ALA A 139 -10.48 -4.56 10.46
C ALA A 139 -11.48 -5.57 9.86
N MET A 140 -12.46 -6.02 10.65
CA MET A 140 -13.53 -6.90 10.20
C MET A 140 -14.53 -6.14 9.31
N TYR A 141 -15.11 -5.07 9.83
CA TYR A 141 -16.14 -4.31 9.10
C TYR A 141 -15.52 -3.34 8.09
N PRO A 142 -16.24 -2.97 7.01
CA PRO A 142 -15.68 -2.18 5.90
C PRO A 142 -15.46 -0.71 6.28
N SER A 143 -14.49 -0.45 7.15
CA SER A 143 -14.06 0.90 7.54
C SER A 143 -12.81 1.38 6.78
N GLY A 144 -12.31 0.59 5.82
CA GLY A 144 -11.04 0.83 5.13
C GLY A 144 -9.78 0.48 5.95
N PHE A 145 -9.93 -0.27 7.06
CA PHE A 145 -8.79 -0.79 7.81
C PHE A 145 -8.53 -2.24 7.41
N GLN A 146 -7.28 -2.54 7.08
CA GLN A 146 -6.79 -3.92 6.92
C GLN A 146 -6.26 -4.46 8.26
N PRO A 147 -6.07 -5.77 8.45
CA PRO A 147 -5.38 -6.32 9.63
C PRO A 147 -3.98 -5.71 9.79
N TYR A 148 -3.63 -5.22 10.98
CA TYR A 148 -2.34 -4.58 11.24
C TYR A 148 -1.72 -4.92 12.60
N ARG A 149 -2.38 -5.79 13.39
CA ARG A 149 -1.86 -6.29 14.67
C ARG A 149 -1.78 -7.80 14.60
N ASN A 150 -0.80 -8.40 15.27
CA ASN A 150 -0.69 -9.86 15.38
C ASN A 150 -1.99 -10.51 15.90
N SER A 151 -2.69 -9.85 16.83
CA SER A 151 -3.98 -10.34 17.35
C SER A 151 -5.09 -10.37 16.30
N HIS A 152 -4.98 -9.60 15.22
CA HIS A 152 -5.98 -9.62 14.13
C HIS A 152 -5.89 -10.90 13.28
N PHE A 153 -4.82 -11.69 13.39
CA PHE A 153 -4.66 -12.93 12.62
C PHE A 153 -5.27 -14.16 13.33
N ASN A 154 -6.17 -13.94 14.29
CA ASN A 154 -6.87 -14.99 15.03
C ASN A 154 -8.15 -15.43 14.31
N ILE A 155 -8.03 -16.43 13.42
CA ILE A 155 -9.15 -16.95 12.59
C ILE A 155 -10.46 -17.18 13.37
N PRO A 156 -10.47 -17.86 14.54
CA PRO A 156 -11.68 -18.02 15.35
C PRO A 156 -12.44 -16.72 15.68
N GLU A 157 -11.76 -15.60 15.91
CA GLU A 157 -12.45 -14.31 16.18
C GLU A 157 -13.24 -13.84 14.95
N TRP A 158 -12.77 -14.11 13.74
CA TRP A 158 -13.46 -13.75 12.49
C TRP A 158 -14.60 -14.70 12.16
N VAL A 159 -14.41 -16.00 12.37
CA VAL A 159 -15.49 -16.98 12.20
C VAL A 159 -16.65 -16.67 13.16
N ALA A 160 -16.34 -16.29 14.42
CA ALA A 160 -17.33 -15.84 15.38
C ALA A 160 -18.07 -14.55 14.94
N ALA A 161 -17.43 -13.70 14.12
CA ALA A 161 -18.03 -12.52 13.52
C ALA A 161 -18.84 -12.82 12.24
N GLY A 162 -18.90 -14.09 11.79
CA GLY A 162 -19.72 -14.54 10.68
C GLY A 162 -18.98 -14.75 9.35
N TYR A 163 -17.65 -14.69 9.34
CA TYR A 163 -16.87 -15.01 8.14
C TYR A 163 -16.80 -16.51 7.90
N ASP A 164 -16.81 -16.90 6.62
CA ASP A 164 -16.41 -18.25 6.21
C ASP A 164 -14.93 -18.50 6.55
N GLU A 165 -14.65 -19.66 7.15
CA GLU A 165 -13.31 -19.98 7.65
C GLU A 165 -12.28 -20.09 6.51
N ALA A 166 -12.64 -20.68 5.37
CA ALA A 166 -11.73 -20.83 4.25
C ALA A 166 -11.41 -19.47 3.62
N PHE A 167 -12.43 -18.64 3.42
CA PHE A 167 -12.28 -17.26 2.96
C PHE A 167 -11.33 -16.46 3.85
N ILE A 168 -11.61 -16.40 5.16
CA ILE A 168 -10.83 -15.55 6.05
C ILE A 168 -9.41 -16.08 6.26
N THR A 169 -9.23 -17.40 6.27
CA THR A 169 -7.89 -18.01 6.31
C THR A 169 -7.07 -17.57 5.10
N SER A 170 -7.66 -17.58 3.90
CA SER A 170 -6.97 -17.15 2.69
C SER A 170 -6.62 -15.66 2.71
N TYR A 171 -7.55 -14.80 3.11
CA TYR A 171 -7.32 -13.34 3.20
C TYR A 171 -6.26 -12.98 4.25
N LEU A 172 -6.38 -13.48 5.48
CA LEU A 172 -5.40 -13.19 6.53
C LEU A 172 -4.03 -13.76 6.18
N LYS A 173 -3.96 -14.89 5.45
CA LYS A 173 -2.70 -15.43 4.96
C LYS A 173 -2.05 -14.52 3.92
N SER A 174 -2.79 -13.93 2.98
CA SER A 174 -2.18 -13.02 1.98
C SER A 174 -1.64 -11.74 2.61
N GLU A 175 -2.36 -11.17 3.58
CA GLU A 175 -1.91 -10.02 4.36
C GLU A 175 -0.65 -10.38 5.15
N GLY A 176 -0.70 -11.49 5.91
CA GLY A 176 0.41 -11.95 6.73
C GLY A 176 1.66 -12.29 5.93
N ASP A 177 1.51 -12.98 4.80
CA ASP A 177 2.60 -13.31 3.89
C ASP A 177 3.22 -12.06 3.27
N SER A 178 2.40 -11.06 2.90
CA SER A 178 2.89 -9.79 2.37
C SER A 178 3.72 -9.04 3.41
N TYR A 179 3.20 -8.89 4.63
CA TYR A 179 3.84 -8.13 5.70
C TYR A 179 5.16 -8.74 6.18
N ASN A 180 5.24 -10.07 6.15
CA ASN A 180 6.40 -10.81 6.64
C ASN A 180 7.32 -11.28 5.50
N HIS A 181 7.05 -10.89 4.25
CA HIS A 181 7.91 -11.25 3.12
C HIS A 181 9.32 -10.63 3.31
N PRO A 182 10.42 -11.39 3.11
CA PRO A 182 11.78 -10.87 3.34
C PRO A 182 12.15 -9.69 2.44
N ASN A 183 11.48 -9.57 1.30
CA ASN A 183 11.65 -8.47 0.34
C ASN A 183 10.50 -7.44 0.39
N ALA A 184 9.69 -7.42 1.46
CA ALA A 184 8.60 -6.46 1.57
C ALA A 184 9.11 -5.02 1.39
N ALA A 185 8.49 -4.27 0.49
CA ALA A 185 8.83 -2.87 0.27
C ALA A 185 8.13 -2.01 1.32
N ILE A 186 8.93 -1.45 2.23
CA ILE A 186 8.43 -0.64 3.35
C ILE A 186 8.50 0.84 2.98
N GLU A 187 7.42 1.55 3.24
CA GLU A 187 7.32 2.99 3.04
C GLU A 187 8.38 3.77 3.85
N PRO A 188 9.15 4.69 3.21
CA PRO A 188 10.07 5.55 3.93
C PRO A 188 9.35 6.50 4.89
N ARG A 189 9.67 6.42 6.19
CA ARG A 189 9.15 7.35 7.22
C ARG A 189 9.98 8.63 7.23
N ILE A 190 9.69 9.52 6.29
CA ILE A 190 10.38 10.81 6.15
C ILE A 190 9.40 11.99 6.16
N PRO A 191 9.80 13.15 6.71
CA PRO A 191 9.07 14.39 6.52
C PRO A 191 8.73 14.66 5.05
N GLY A 192 7.47 15.04 4.84
CA GLY A 192 6.96 15.44 3.56
C GLY A 192 6.77 14.33 2.53
N ILE A 193 6.70 13.06 2.96
CA ILE A 193 6.52 11.89 2.08
C ILE A 193 5.37 12.07 1.07
N PHE A 194 4.24 12.64 1.48
CA PHE A 194 3.11 12.91 0.59
C PHE A 194 3.44 13.90 -0.55
N GLN A 195 4.35 14.86 -0.34
CA GLN A 195 4.80 15.72 -1.44
C GLN A 195 5.58 14.95 -2.50
N TYR A 196 6.32 13.89 -2.12
CA TYR A 196 6.99 13.02 -3.07
C TYR A 196 5.98 12.22 -3.88
N TYR A 197 4.92 11.72 -3.24
CA TYR A 197 3.83 11.01 -3.92
C TYR A 197 3.11 11.89 -4.91
N SER A 198 2.59 13.04 -4.48
CA SER A 198 1.89 13.94 -5.39
C SER A 198 2.75 14.36 -6.58
N ALA A 199 4.04 14.66 -6.36
CA ALA A 199 4.95 14.98 -7.46
C ALA A 199 5.17 13.80 -8.42
N ALA A 200 5.26 12.57 -7.90
CA ALA A 200 5.41 11.38 -8.74
C ALA A 200 4.11 11.05 -9.49
N GLU A 201 2.96 11.10 -8.82
CA GLU A 201 1.63 10.83 -9.38
C GLU A 201 1.31 11.76 -10.55
N ASP A 202 1.57 13.06 -10.42
CA ASP A 202 1.35 14.02 -11.51
C ASP A 202 2.20 13.68 -12.75
N ILE A 203 3.46 13.27 -12.55
CA ILE A 203 4.38 12.92 -13.64
C ILE A 203 4.00 11.57 -14.25
N LEU A 204 3.66 10.59 -13.42
CA LEU A 204 3.21 9.26 -13.86
C LEU A 204 1.91 9.37 -14.65
N ALA A 205 0.93 10.15 -14.21
CA ALA A 205 -0.31 10.38 -14.95
C ALA A 205 -0.05 10.94 -16.35
N ASN A 206 0.87 11.91 -16.49
CA ASN A 206 1.26 12.42 -17.80
C ASN A 206 2.02 11.38 -18.65
N THR A 207 2.86 10.55 -18.01
CA THR A 207 3.61 9.48 -18.67
C THR A 207 2.65 8.40 -19.20
N PHE A 208 1.71 7.95 -18.39
CA PHE A 208 0.68 6.96 -18.75
C PHE A 208 -0.31 7.48 -19.78
N ALA A 209 -0.56 8.80 -19.80
CA ALA A 209 -1.30 9.46 -20.88
C ALA A 209 -0.49 9.61 -22.19
N GLY A 210 0.72 9.04 -22.29
CA GLY A 210 1.54 9.03 -23.49
C GLY A 210 2.28 10.34 -23.76
N LYS A 211 2.34 11.28 -22.81
CA LYS A 211 3.05 12.57 -22.99
C LYS A 211 4.55 12.47 -22.76
N MET A 212 5.02 11.37 -22.16
CA MET A 212 6.42 11.09 -21.86
C MET A 212 6.67 9.60 -22.07
N LYS A 213 7.90 9.24 -22.45
CA LYS A 213 8.36 7.84 -22.41
C LYS A 213 8.68 7.44 -20.98
N ALA A 214 8.73 6.13 -20.70
CA ALA A 214 9.02 5.60 -19.36
C ALA A 214 10.30 6.18 -18.74
N GLN A 215 11.40 6.25 -19.51
CA GLN A 215 12.67 6.83 -19.05
C GLN A 215 12.52 8.32 -18.72
N GLU A 216 11.87 9.09 -19.59
CA GLU A 216 11.67 10.53 -19.40
C GLU A 216 10.83 10.81 -18.15
N GLY A 217 9.77 10.02 -17.93
CA GLY A 217 8.95 10.09 -16.72
C GLY A 217 9.75 9.80 -15.47
N ALA A 218 10.52 8.69 -15.47
CA ALA A 218 11.37 8.31 -14.34
C ALA A 218 12.41 9.39 -13.99
N ASP A 219 13.05 9.98 -15.00
CA ASP A 219 14.03 11.06 -14.84
C ASP A 219 13.39 12.33 -14.28
N ALA A 220 12.19 12.69 -14.73
CA ALA A 220 11.45 13.83 -14.20
C ALA A 220 11.05 13.62 -12.73
N ILE A 221 10.60 12.41 -12.35
CA ILE A 221 10.30 12.08 -10.95
C ILE A 221 11.57 12.21 -10.10
N ALA A 222 12.68 11.63 -10.56
CA ALA A 222 13.95 11.73 -9.84
C ALA A 222 14.37 13.20 -9.63
N ALA A 223 14.30 14.04 -10.67
CA ALA A 223 14.61 15.46 -10.57
C ALA A 223 13.68 16.22 -9.61
N ALA A 224 12.37 15.92 -9.64
CA ALA A 224 11.40 16.52 -8.73
C ALA A 224 11.68 16.14 -7.26
N TRP A 225 11.99 14.88 -7.01
CA TRP A 225 12.31 14.38 -5.67
C TRP A 225 13.63 14.92 -5.13
N GLU A 226 14.66 15.09 -5.96
CA GLU A 226 15.91 15.73 -5.56
C GLU A 226 15.65 17.18 -5.11
N LYS A 227 14.87 17.95 -5.90
CA LYS A 227 14.48 19.31 -5.55
C LYS A 227 13.71 19.37 -4.22
N LEU A 228 12.74 18.48 -4.01
CA LEU A 228 11.99 18.40 -2.76
C LEU A 228 12.90 18.05 -1.57
N THR A 229 13.83 17.12 -1.77
CA THR A 229 14.79 16.72 -0.74
C THR A 229 15.66 17.90 -0.30
N ASP A 230 16.15 18.71 -1.25
CA ASP A 230 16.95 19.88 -0.94
C ASP A 230 16.14 21.00 -0.28
N GLN A 231 14.88 21.19 -0.69
CA GLN A 231 13.98 22.17 -0.07
C GLN A 231 13.62 21.81 1.38
N ILE A 232 13.37 20.54 1.67
CA ILE A 232 13.04 20.06 3.03
C ILE A 232 14.30 19.99 3.92
N GLY A 233 15.45 19.72 3.31
CA GLY A 233 16.74 19.60 3.99
C GLY A 233 17.24 18.16 4.02
N ARG A 234 18.13 17.82 3.08
CA ARG A 234 18.66 16.48 2.84
C ARG A 234 19.28 15.82 4.07
N GLU A 235 20.15 16.54 4.77
CA GLU A 235 20.84 16.00 5.95
C GLU A 235 19.83 15.64 7.06
N ASN A 236 18.81 16.48 7.23
CA ASN A 236 17.76 16.22 8.21
C ASN A 236 16.85 15.06 7.80
N GLN A 237 16.52 14.94 6.50
CA GLN A 237 15.82 13.76 5.96
C GLN A 237 16.59 12.47 6.26
N ILE A 238 17.89 12.43 5.95
CA ILE A 238 18.75 11.27 6.22
C ILE A 238 18.77 10.95 7.72
N LYS A 239 18.95 11.97 8.56
CA LYS A 239 18.97 11.81 10.02
C LYS A 239 17.65 11.21 10.54
N LEU A 240 16.51 11.79 10.15
CA LEU A 240 15.20 11.36 10.61
C LEU A 240 14.84 9.98 10.06
N TYR A 241 15.22 9.68 8.82
CA TYR A 241 15.02 8.36 8.24
C TYR A 241 15.79 7.29 9.02
N LYS A 242 17.09 7.51 9.27
CA LYS A 242 17.91 6.60 10.11
C LYS A 242 17.30 6.40 11.50
N ALA A 243 16.91 7.49 12.15
CA ALA A 243 16.25 7.42 13.46
C ALA A 243 14.94 6.60 13.40
N SER A 244 14.16 6.73 12.33
CA SER A 244 12.92 5.95 12.13
C SER A 244 13.17 4.44 11.96
N LEU A 245 14.36 4.08 11.48
CA LEU A 245 14.84 2.70 11.36
C LEU A 245 15.54 2.19 12.63
N GLY A 246 15.73 3.05 13.65
CA GLY A 246 16.47 2.71 14.86
C GLY A 246 17.99 2.66 14.68
N MET A 247 18.53 3.35 13.67
CA MET A 247 19.97 3.44 13.36
C MET A 247 20.63 4.70 13.92
#